data_AF-A0A238U886-F1
#
_entry.id   AF-A0A238U886-F1
#
_cell.length_a   1.000
_cell.length_b   1.000
_cell.length_c   1.000
_cell.angle_alpha   90.00
_cell.angle_beta   90.00
_cell.angle_gamma   90.00
#
_symmetry.space_group_name_H-M   'P 1'
#
loop_
_entity.id
_entity.type
_entity.pdbx_description
1 polymer ?
#
loop_
_entity_poly.entity_id
_entity_poly.type
_entity_poly.pdbx_seq_one_letter_code
_entity_poly.pdbx_strand_id
1 'polypeptide(L)'
;MFKKVFAIAAIFLFQQLTFSQAKDETCDTPAGDPALDLNSITKCSVESKDGKAKKISVEVTSRRRVIRKRNAVTGVNSSSATSNKLAELKKKASLVGNLDLSSEEVVEKIPFNLVEEIPLFEDCEKVAIFKQEKCFNKMVRDHINRNFSYPGKAYDASIQGRVLVQFVIDKNGDVADLNVRGPYKGELLEKEAVRIIKKLPKFKPGKHNGKNVKVKYGVPINFRIPGKRPSNVKRVKKIPENTKDIFGFKSVDSVPLFSDCNSKDSQSCFNVQFSKFINENFAYPEEAKKKNIQGKVTASFIVDTNGDIVNIRAKGPEGGKILEDALVSILSGMPKLKPAIRKGVRVKVRYSFPINFALNK
;
A
#
# COMPACT_ATOMS: atom_id res chain seq x y z
N MET A 1 76.47 -22.54 -52.63
CA MET A 1 76.32 -21.27 -53.38
C MET A 1 75.01 -20.60 -52.97
N PHE A 2 75.12 -19.36 -52.49
CA PHE A 2 74.14 -18.27 -52.50
C PHE A 2 72.62 -18.57 -52.48
N LYS A 3 71.98 -18.20 -51.34
CA LYS A 3 70.95 -17.14 -51.20
C LYS A 3 69.75 -17.22 -52.20
N LYS A 4 68.46 -17.20 -51.81
CA LYS A 4 67.76 -16.14 -51.05
C LYS A 4 66.21 -16.36 -51.12
N VAL A 5 65.50 -15.82 -50.11
CA VAL A 5 64.21 -15.07 -50.20
C VAL A 5 62.87 -15.83 -50.14
N PHE A 6 62.33 -15.85 -48.90
CA PHE A 6 61.07 -15.25 -48.43
C PHE A 6 59.78 -15.25 -49.28
N ALA A 7 58.72 -15.66 -48.56
CA ALA A 7 57.31 -15.27 -48.65
C ALA A 7 56.45 -15.96 -49.73
N ILE A 8 55.45 -16.73 -49.29
CA ILE A 8 54.01 -16.43 -49.47
C ILE A 8 53.20 -17.41 -48.60
N ALA A 9 52.09 -16.88 -48.12
CA ALA A 9 51.22 -17.36 -47.07
C ALA A 9 50.49 -18.68 -47.32
N ALA A 10 49.95 -19.16 -46.20
CA ALA A 10 48.69 -19.88 -46.04
C ALA A 10 48.79 -21.41 -45.87
N ILE A 11 47.89 -21.86 -45.00
CA ILE A 11 47.28 -23.20 -44.92
C ILE A 11 47.75 -24.06 -43.73
N PHE A 12 46.92 -23.92 -42.68
CA PHE A 12 46.25 -24.98 -41.94
C PHE A 12 46.99 -25.84 -40.89
N LEU A 13 46.38 -25.76 -39.71
CA LEU A 13 46.07 -26.85 -38.77
C LEU A 13 47.25 -27.57 -38.13
N PHE A 14 47.75 -26.94 -37.06
CA PHE A 14 48.47 -27.66 -36.02
C PHE A 14 47.50 -28.29 -35.02
N GLN A 15 47.94 -29.45 -34.58
CA GLN A 15 47.27 -30.53 -33.90
C GLN A 15 47.28 -30.37 -32.37
N GLN A 16 46.29 -31.00 -31.72
CA GLN A 16 46.32 -31.69 -30.41
C GLN A 16 46.43 -30.86 -29.12
N LEU A 17 45.55 -31.16 -28.14
CA LEU A 17 45.91 -31.90 -26.91
C LEU A 17 44.76 -31.89 -25.89
N THR A 18 44.33 -33.09 -25.51
CA THR A 18 43.60 -33.38 -24.28
C THR A 18 44.54 -33.31 -23.08
N PHE A 19 44.17 -32.58 -22.03
CA PHE A 19 44.62 -32.87 -20.67
C PHE A 19 43.50 -32.57 -19.67
N SER A 20 43.15 -33.59 -18.89
CA SER A 20 42.37 -33.50 -17.66
C SER A 20 43.30 -33.13 -16.51
N GLN A 21 42.91 -32.20 -15.64
CA GLN A 21 43.26 -32.22 -14.23
C GLN A 21 42.12 -31.62 -13.40
N ALA A 22 41.67 -32.38 -12.40
CA ALA A 22 40.98 -31.88 -11.23
C ALA A 22 42.04 -31.44 -10.19
N LYS A 23 41.80 -30.31 -9.52
CA LYS A 23 42.30 -29.99 -8.18
C LYS A 23 41.59 -28.74 -7.66
N ASP A 24 41.07 -28.87 -6.44
CA ASP A 24 40.58 -27.80 -5.59
C ASP A 24 41.70 -26.78 -5.29
N GLU A 25 41.34 -25.50 -5.16
CA GLU A 25 41.74 -24.64 -4.03
C GLU A 25 41.09 -23.25 -4.16
N THR A 26 40.22 -22.97 -3.18
CA THR A 26 39.92 -21.70 -2.50
C THR A 26 40.12 -20.37 -3.23
N CYS A 27 39.07 -19.54 -3.24
CA CYS A 27 39.19 -18.09 -3.36
C CYS A 27 38.64 -17.41 -2.11
N ASP A 28 39.53 -16.68 -1.45
CA ASP A 28 39.29 -15.78 -0.33
C ASP A 28 38.24 -14.72 -0.64
N THR A 29 37.43 -14.42 0.37
CA THR A 29 36.60 -13.21 0.42
C THR A 29 37.45 -12.01 0.83
N PRO A 30 37.40 -10.87 0.12
CA PRO A 30 37.80 -9.59 0.71
C PRO A 30 36.71 -9.09 1.66
N ALA A 31 37.12 -8.77 2.88
CA ALA A 31 36.32 -8.16 3.93
C ALA A 31 35.97 -6.69 3.61
N GLY A 32 34.74 -6.26 3.96
CA GLY A 32 34.38 -4.84 4.02
C GLY A 32 32.94 -4.50 3.61
N ASP A 33 31.96 -4.99 4.39
CA ASP A 33 30.50 -4.80 4.34
C ASP A 33 30.00 -3.32 4.38
N PRO A 34 28.68 -2.98 4.19
CA PRO A 34 27.50 -3.84 4.38
C PRO A 34 26.32 -3.75 3.38
N ALA A 35 25.52 -4.83 3.40
CA ALA A 35 24.07 -4.91 3.15
C ALA A 35 23.58 -4.96 1.69
N LEU A 36 23.90 -6.06 1.00
CA LEU A 36 23.09 -6.58 -0.10
C LEU A 36 21.88 -7.37 0.42
N ASP A 37 20.74 -7.09 -0.20
CA ASP A 37 19.40 -7.58 0.09
C ASP A 37 19.29 -9.12 0.05
N LEU A 38 19.16 -9.76 1.22
CA LEU A 38 18.96 -11.21 1.38
C LEU A 38 17.54 -11.70 0.99
N ASN A 39 16.87 -11.07 0.02
CA ASN A 39 15.62 -11.59 -0.56
C ASN A 39 15.77 -12.09 -2.01
N SER A 40 16.97 -12.14 -2.57
CA SER A 40 17.22 -12.82 -3.84
C SER A 40 17.81 -14.21 -3.59
N ILE A 41 16.95 -15.20 -3.35
CA ILE A 41 17.34 -16.59 -3.64
C ILE A 41 17.00 -16.82 -5.11
N THR A 42 17.98 -16.58 -5.97
CA THR A 42 18.13 -17.32 -7.22
C THR A 42 18.53 -18.75 -6.86
N LYS A 43 17.79 -19.74 -7.35
CA LYS A 43 18.36 -21.07 -7.62
C LYS A 43 17.68 -21.70 -8.84
N CYS A 44 18.50 -21.68 -9.89
CA CYS A 44 18.64 -22.62 -11.00
C CYS A 44 17.43 -22.97 -11.88
N SER A 45 17.61 -22.61 -13.16
CA SER A 45 16.94 -23.12 -14.33
C SER A 45 17.02 -24.65 -14.39
N VAL A 46 15.86 -25.30 -14.55
CA VAL A 46 15.78 -26.63 -15.16
C VAL A 46 14.94 -26.44 -16.41
N GLU A 47 15.53 -26.76 -17.57
CA GLU A 47 14.83 -26.70 -18.84
C GLU A 47 13.68 -27.71 -18.89
N SER A 48 12.62 -27.31 -19.57
CA SER A 48 11.31 -27.95 -19.59
C SER A 48 11.27 -29.23 -20.42
N LYS A 49 10.45 -30.19 -19.98
CA LYS A 49 9.56 -30.95 -20.88
C LYS A 49 8.16 -31.01 -20.27
N ASP A 50 7.23 -30.41 -21.03
CA ASP A 50 5.78 -30.63 -21.12
C ASP A 50 4.93 -30.87 -19.85
N GLY A 51 4.00 -29.94 -19.60
CA GLY A 51 2.90 -30.07 -18.64
C GLY A 51 2.70 -28.82 -17.78
N LYS A 52 2.00 -27.81 -18.31
CA LYS A 52 1.77 -26.51 -17.66
C LYS A 52 1.01 -26.63 -16.32
N ALA A 53 1.74 -26.73 -15.21
CA ALA A 53 1.26 -26.30 -13.90
C ALA A 53 1.65 -24.83 -13.69
N LYS A 54 0.71 -23.90 -13.93
CA LYS A 54 0.93 -22.47 -13.65
C LYS A 54 0.91 -22.26 -12.13
N LYS A 55 2.10 -22.15 -11.53
CA LYS A 55 2.27 -21.88 -10.09
C LYS A 55 1.70 -20.51 -9.73
N ILE A 56 0.76 -20.49 -8.78
CA ILE A 56 0.19 -19.29 -8.17
C ILE A 56 1.23 -18.77 -7.17
N SER A 57 1.72 -17.54 -7.36
CA SER A 57 2.64 -16.91 -6.40
C SER A 57 1.88 -16.03 -5.42
N VAL A 58 2.19 -16.20 -4.14
CA VAL A 58 1.64 -15.40 -3.03
C VAL A 58 2.75 -14.49 -2.53
N GLU A 59 2.53 -13.18 -2.63
CA GLU A 59 3.44 -12.19 -2.05
C GLU A 59 2.86 -11.70 -0.72
N VAL A 60 3.32 -12.26 0.39
CA VAL A 60 2.96 -11.78 1.74
C VAL A 60 3.94 -10.71 2.16
N THR A 61 3.58 -9.45 1.96
CA THR A 61 4.44 -8.32 2.34
C THR A 61 4.41 -8.13 3.85
N SER A 62 5.54 -8.29 4.55
CA SER A 62 5.67 -7.97 5.98
C SER A 62 5.97 -6.50 6.22
N ARG A 63 5.67 -5.62 5.25
CA ARG A 63 5.97 -4.20 5.42
C ARG A 63 5.19 -3.71 6.64
N ARG A 64 5.95 -3.30 7.67
CA ARG A 64 5.43 -2.66 8.87
C ARG A 64 4.35 -1.67 8.42
N ARG A 65 3.19 -1.75 9.06
CA ARG A 65 2.30 -0.60 9.10
C ARG A 65 3.13 0.54 9.66
N VAL A 66 3.59 1.45 8.79
CA VAL A 66 3.89 2.80 9.24
C VAL A 66 2.55 3.32 9.68
N ILE A 67 2.26 3.24 10.99
CA ILE A 67 1.33 4.17 11.57
C ILE A 67 1.93 5.50 11.18
N ARG A 68 1.24 6.22 10.29
CA ARG A 68 1.57 7.61 10.06
C ARG A 68 1.51 8.22 11.45
N LYS A 69 2.66 8.48 12.08
CA LYS A 69 2.74 9.59 13.00
C LYS A 69 2.12 10.72 12.19
N ARG A 70 0.98 11.22 12.63
CA ARG A 70 0.49 12.49 12.12
C ARG A 70 1.58 13.47 12.54
N ASN A 71 2.60 13.61 11.70
CA ASN A 71 3.36 14.84 11.70
C ASN A 71 2.28 15.88 11.47
N ALA A 72 2.21 16.84 12.41
CA ALA A 72 1.29 17.95 12.31
C ALA A 72 1.28 18.42 10.85
N VAL A 73 0.10 18.47 10.25
CA VAL A 73 -0.09 18.93 8.88
C VAL A 73 0.56 20.31 8.79
N THR A 74 1.75 20.39 8.22
CA THR A 74 2.36 21.66 7.85
C THR A 74 1.84 22.00 6.46
N GLY A 75 0.71 22.70 6.47
CA GLY A 75 0.33 23.72 5.51
C GLY A 75 0.45 23.39 4.03
N VAL A 76 -0.69 23.07 3.42
CA VAL A 76 -1.07 23.78 2.19
C VAL A 76 -1.31 25.23 2.61
N ASN A 77 -0.62 26.18 1.98
CA ASN A 77 -0.73 27.61 2.27
C ASN A 77 -2.20 28.06 2.27
N SER A 78 -2.68 28.45 3.45
CA SER A 78 -3.84 29.32 3.64
C SER A 78 -3.41 30.39 4.64
N SER A 79 -3.52 31.64 4.19
CA SER A 79 -3.24 32.86 4.93
C SER A 79 -4.01 32.98 6.24
N SER A 80 -3.31 33.56 7.23
CA SER A 80 -3.77 34.40 8.36
C SER A 80 -4.61 33.80 9.50
N ALA A 81 -4.04 33.93 10.71
CA ALA A 81 -4.67 34.18 12.01
C ALA A 81 -5.52 33.07 12.67
N THR A 82 -4.89 32.07 13.32
CA THR A 82 -5.58 31.30 14.39
C THR A 82 -4.66 30.64 15.44
N SER A 83 -3.45 31.14 15.65
CA SER A 83 -2.51 30.51 16.62
C SER A 83 -2.90 30.74 18.08
N ASN A 84 -3.59 31.84 18.41
CA ASN A 84 -3.69 32.28 19.81
C ASN A 84 -4.87 31.66 20.58
N LYS A 85 -5.85 31.04 19.90
CA LYS A 85 -7.07 30.50 20.55
C LYS A 85 -6.91 29.08 21.10
N LEU A 86 -5.90 28.33 20.64
CA LEU A 86 -5.66 26.95 21.06
C LEU A 86 -4.85 26.86 22.37
N ALA A 87 -4.06 27.90 22.68
CA ALA A 87 -3.26 27.97 23.90
C ALA A 87 -4.13 28.20 25.16
N GLU A 88 -5.21 28.97 25.05
CA GLU A 88 -6.12 29.23 26.17
C GLU A 88 -6.99 28.01 26.54
N LEU A 89 -7.37 27.19 25.56
CA LEU A 89 -8.15 25.96 25.80
C LEU A 89 -7.34 24.88 26.55
N LYS A 90 -6.02 24.81 26.34
CA LYS A 90 -5.15 23.88 27.07
C LYS A 90 -4.99 24.26 28.54
N LYS A 91 -5.02 25.56 28.87
CA LYS A 91 -4.89 26.05 30.25
C LYS A 91 -6.15 25.77 31.09
N LYS A 92 -7.33 25.70 30.48
CA LYS A 92 -8.58 25.30 31.17
C LYS A 92 -8.72 23.79 31.35
N ALA A 93 -8.11 22.98 30.48
CA ALA A 93 -8.23 21.52 30.54
C ALA A 93 -7.34 20.86 31.61
N SER A 94 -6.31 21.54 32.12
CA SER A 94 -5.39 20.98 33.13
C SER A 94 -5.90 21.08 34.58
N LEU A 95 -7.11 21.62 34.81
CA LEU A 95 -7.67 21.87 36.14
C LEU A 95 -8.79 20.90 36.54
N VAL A 96 -9.01 19.81 35.81
CA VAL A 96 -10.03 18.82 36.17
C VAL A 96 -9.38 17.48 36.51
N GLY A 97 -9.24 17.27 37.83
CA GLY A 97 -9.48 15.98 38.49
C GLY A 97 -8.36 14.96 38.48
N ASN A 98 -7.70 14.80 39.63
CA ASN A 98 -7.14 13.51 40.03
C ASN A 98 -8.28 12.49 40.08
N LEU A 99 -8.40 11.66 39.06
CA LEU A 99 -9.33 10.55 38.99
C LEU A 99 -8.64 9.29 39.52
N ASP A 100 -9.01 8.94 40.73
CA ASP A 100 -8.72 7.67 41.37
C ASP A 100 -9.48 6.56 40.62
N LEU A 101 -8.76 5.72 39.86
CA LEU A 101 -9.33 4.66 39.02
C LEU A 101 -9.09 3.29 39.67
N SER A 102 -9.89 2.99 40.67
CA SER A 102 -10.14 1.61 41.13
C SER A 102 -11.45 1.10 40.51
N SER A 103 -11.36 0.36 39.42
CA SER A 103 -12.29 -0.72 39.01
C SER A 103 -11.96 -1.26 37.61
N GLU A 104 -11.58 -2.53 37.57
CA GLU A 104 -11.89 -3.52 36.53
C GLU A 104 -11.62 -3.17 35.05
N GLU A 105 -10.46 -3.64 34.59
CA GLU A 105 -10.12 -4.03 33.21
C GLU A 105 -10.92 -3.40 32.05
N VAL A 106 -10.67 -2.12 31.76
CA VAL A 106 -10.81 -1.65 30.38
C VAL A 106 -9.71 -2.36 29.58
N VAL A 107 -10.08 -3.46 28.92
CA VAL A 107 -9.17 -4.21 28.05
C VAL A 107 -8.88 -3.38 26.80
N GLU A 108 -7.97 -2.41 26.94
CA GLU A 108 -7.48 -1.59 25.86
C GLU A 108 -6.73 -2.50 24.88
N LYS A 109 -7.21 -2.60 23.64
CA LYS A 109 -6.58 -3.40 22.58
C LYS A 109 -5.32 -2.66 22.14
N ILE A 110 -4.15 -3.10 22.60
CA ILE A 110 -2.88 -2.42 22.35
C ILE A 110 -2.35 -2.80 20.96
N PRO A 111 -1.97 -1.83 20.11
CA PRO A 111 -1.29 -2.12 18.85
C PRO A 111 0.02 -2.91 19.03
N PHE A 112 0.30 -3.87 18.15
CA PHE A 112 1.52 -4.70 18.18
C PHE A 112 2.84 -3.92 18.29
N ASN A 113 2.90 -2.68 17.81
CA ASN A 113 4.10 -1.84 17.85
C ASN A 113 4.26 -1.02 19.15
N LEU A 114 3.33 -1.13 20.09
CA LEU A 114 3.33 -0.39 21.36
C LEU A 114 3.46 -1.30 22.58
N VAL A 115 3.41 -2.61 22.40
CA VAL A 115 3.61 -3.57 23.50
C VAL A 115 5.09 -3.75 23.81
N GLU A 116 5.42 -3.97 25.08
CA GLU A 116 6.78 -4.21 25.55
C GLU A 116 7.25 -5.61 25.13
N GLU A 117 6.41 -6.62 25.37
CA GLU A 117 6.62 -7.99 24.88
C GLU A 117 5.56 -8.30 23.82
N ILE A 118 6.01 -8.56 22.60
CA ILE A 118 5.11 -8.94 21.50
C ILE A 118 4.59 -10.37 21.69
N PRO A 119 3.39 -10.69 21.16
CA PRO A 119 2.97 -12.08 21.04
C PRO A 119 3.92 -12.88 20.14
N LEU A 120 4.21 -14.12 20.50
CA LEU A 120 5.18 -14.97 19.79
C LEU A 120 4.61 -16.35 19.48
N PHE A 121 5.13 -16.98 18.44
CA PHE A 121 5.01 -18.43 18.26
C PHE A 121 6.03 -19.13 19.16
N GLU A 122 5.75 -20.38 19.55
CA GLU A 122 6.65 -21.21 20.36
C GLU A 122 8.07 -21.27 19.77
N ASP A 123 8.19 -21.40 18.45
CA ASP A 123 9.47 -21.43 17.73
C ASP A 123 10.27 -20.11 17.82
N CYS A 124 9.58 -18.97 17.99
CA CYS A 124 10.21 -17.66 18.02
C CYS A 124 10.68 -17.23 19.41
N GLU A 125 10.34 -17.97 20.47
CA GLU A 125 10.72 -17.65 21.85
C GLU A 125 12.24 -17.75 22.06
N LYS A 126 12.86 -18.78 21.47
CA LYS A 126 14.31 -19.05 21.60
C LYS A 126 15.18 -18.07 20.79
N VAL A 127 14.56 -17.23 19.97
CA VAL A 127 15.26 -16.25 19.15
C VAL A 127 15.52 -14.99 19.98
N ALA A 128 16.70 -14.38 19.79
CA ALA A 128 17.06 -13.14 20.47
C ALA A 128 16.00 -12.03 20.25
N ILE A 129 15.71 -11.26 21.30
CA ILE A 129 14.59 -10.30 21.38
C ILE A 129 14.52 -9.36 20.16
N PHE A 130 15.66 -8.80 19.76
CA PHE A 130 15.74 -7.89 18.61
C PHE A 130 15.38 -8.53 17.25
N LYS A 131 15.38 -9.87 17.14
CA LYS A 131 14.98 -10.63 15.95
C LYS A 131 13.58 -11.24 16.07
N GLN A 132 12.95 -11.18 17.23
CA GLN A 132 11.66 -11.83 17.48
C GLN A 132 10.54 -11.27 16.59
N GLU A 133 10.48 -9.95 16.38
CA GLU A 133 9.51 -9.36 15.45
C GLU A 133 9.69 -9.90 14.02
N LYS A 134 10.94 -10.05 13.57
CA LYS A 134 11.24 -10.60 12.25
C LYS A 134 10.81 -12.07 12.18
N CYS A 135 11.07 -12.84 13.23
CA CYS A 135 10.63 -14.24 13.35
C CYS A 135 9.10 -14.35 13.29
N PHE A 136 8.39 -13.56 14.10
CA PHE A 136 6.92 -13.52 14.13
C PHE A 136 6.34 -13.23 12.74
N ASN A 137 6.81 -12.15 12.09
CA ASN A 137 6.35 -11.78 10.76
C ASN A 137 6.64 -12.86 9.70
N LYS A 138 7.78 -13.55 9.82
CA LYS A 138 8.13 -14.69 8.95
C LYS A 138 7.16 -15.85 9.18
N MET A 139 6.89 -16.23 10.43
CA MET A 139 6.00 -17.33 10.76
C MET A 139 4.56 -17.09 10.31
N VAL A 140 4.03 -15.87 10.50
CA VAL A 140 2.71 -15.50 9.96
C VAL A 140 2.69 -15.64 8.44
N ARG A 141 3.73 -15.15 7.74
CA ARG A 141 3.85 -15.31 6.29
C ARG A 141 3.88 -16.77 5.87
N ASP A 142 4.71 -17.57 6.51
CA ASP A 142 4.90 -18.98 6.16
C ASP A 142 3.62 -19.79 6.43
N HIS A 143 2.88 -19.44 7.49
CA HIS A 143 1.56 -20.00 7.76
C HIS A 143 0.56 -19.65 6.65
N ILE A 144 0.50 -18.37 6.26
CA ILE A 144 -0.39 -17.91 5.18
C ILE A 144 -0.06 -18.65 3.89
N ASN A 145 1.21 -18.71 3.49
CA ASN A 145 1.64 -19.37 2.26
C ASN A 145 1.29 -20.87 2.25
N ARG A 146 1.51 -21.58 3.36
CA ARG A 146 1.20 -23.02 3.47
C ARG A 146 -0.30 -23.30 3.42
N ASN A 147 -1.12 -22.41 3.97
CA ASN A 147 -2.57 -22.59 4.05
C ASN A 147 -3.33 -21.88 2.93
N PHE A 148 -2.63 -21.19 2.02
CA PHE A 148 -3.25 -20.38 0.98
C PHE A 148 -3.93 -21.26 -0.07
N SER A 149 -5.21 -21.02 -0.32
CA SER A 149 -5.93 -21.60 -1.45
C SER A 149 -6.68 -20.51 -2.20
N TYR A 150 -6.56 -20.47 -3.53
CA TYR A 150 -7.29 -19.47 -4.31
C TYR A 150 -8.73 -19.96 -4.55
N PRO A 151 -9.78 -19.21 -4.14
CA PRO A 151 -11.15 -19.66 -4.37
C PRO A 151 -11.47 -19.80 -5.87
N GLY A 152 -11.91 -20.98 -6.32
CA GLY A 152 -12.17 -21.27 -7.73
C GLY A 152 -13.12 -20.25 -8.39
N LYS A 153 -14.25 -19.94 -7.74
CA LYS A 153 -15.20 -18.92 -8.22
C LYS A 153 -14.55 -17.53 -8.40
N ALA A 154 -13.62 -17.15 -7.53
CA ALA A 154 -12.90 -15.87 -7.66
C ALA A 154 -11.87 -15.91 -8.79
N TYR A 155 -11.24 -17.07 -8.99
CA TYR A 155 -10.28 -17.32 -10.07
C TYR A 155 -10.95 -17.24 -11.45
N ASP A 156 -12.11 -17.87 -11.61
CA ASP A 156 -12.89 -17.88 -12.84
C ASP A 156 -13.40 -16.48 -13.17
N ALA A 157 -13.94 -15.79 -12.16
CA ALA A 157 -14.36 -14.41 -12.28
C ALA A 157 -13.20 -13.40 -12.41
N SER A 158 -11.93 -13.84 -12.35
CA SER A 158 -10.73 -12.99 -12.41
C SER A 158 -10.73 -11.86 -11.36
N ILE A 159 -11.32 -12.10 -10.20
CA ILE A 159 -11.37 -11.16 -9.07
C ILE A 159 -10.02 -11.22 -8.36
N GLN A 160 -9.32 -10.11 -8.26
CA GLN A 160 -7.98 -10.05 -7.65
C GLN A 160 -7.86 -8.82 -6.74
N GLY A 161 -6.84 -8.81 -5.89
CA GLY A 161 -6.51 -7.63 -5.09
C GLY A 161 -5.92 -7.97 -3.73
N ARG A 162 -5.72 -6.92 -2.92
CA ARG A 162 -5.21 -7.02 -1.57
C ARG A 162 -6.36 -7.09 -0.58
N VAL A 163 -6.33 -8.10 0.29
CA VAL A 163 -7.22 -8.25 1.44
C VAL A 163 -6.45 -7.90 2.69
N LEU A 164 -6.91 -6.91 3.43
CA LEU A 164 -6.34 -6.53 4.72
C LEU A 164 -7.10 -7.26 5.82
N VAL A 165 -6.41 -8.11 6.58
CA VAL A 165 -6.98 -8.76 7.76
C VAL A 165 -6.41 -8.11 9.01
N GLN A 166 -7.28 -7.69 9.92
CA GLN A 166 -6.93 -7.25 11.27
C GLN A 166 -7.52 -8.25 12.25
N PHE A 167 -6.75 -8.62 13.27
CA PHE A 167 -7.21 -9.51 14.33
C PHE A 167 -6.54 -9.12 15.65
N VAL A 168 -7.09 -9.63 16.74
CA VAL A 168 -6.59 -9.42 18.09
C VAL A 168 -6.11 -10.75 18.63
N ILE A 169 -4.89 -10.78 19.16
CA ILE A 169 -4.39 -11.90 19.95
C ILE A 169 -4.79 -11.61 21.39
N ASP A 170 -5.56 -12.51 22.00
CA ASP A 170 -6.09 -12.30 23.33
C ASP A 170 -5.04 -12.57 24.44
N LYS A 171 -5.45 -12.43 25.71
CA LYS A 171 -4.58 -12.68 26.88
C LYS A 171 -4.18 -14.16 27.04
N ASN A 172 -4.93 -15.06 26.40
CA ASN A 172 -4.68 -16.49 26.39
C ASN A 172 -3.81 -16.91 25.20
N GLY A 173 -3.61 -16.03 24.21
CA GLY A 173 -2.90 -16.32 22.98
C GLY A 173 -3.79 -16.78 21.82
N ASP A 174 -5.11 -16.73 21.97
CA ASP A 174 -6.06 -17.13 20.95
C ASP A 174 -6.42 -15.95 20.03
N VAL A 175 -6.76 -16.25 18.77
CA VAL A 175 -7.11 -15.23 17.77
C VAL A 175 -8.59 -14.85 17.89
N ALA A 176 -8.85 -13.59 18.19
CA ALA A 176 -10.17 -12.99 18.32
C ALA A 176 -10.36 -11.76 17.42
N ASP A 177 -11.59 -11.23 17.37
CA ASP A 177 -11.95 -9.95 16.74
C ASP A 177 -11.41 -9.76 15.30
N LEU A 178 -11.68 -10.72 14.42
CA LEU A 178 -11.29 -10.62 13.02
C LEU A 178 -12.10 -9.54 12.29
N ASN A 179 -11.40 -8.57 11.71
CA ASN A 179 -11.94 -7.54 10.83
C ASN A 179 -11.21 -7.58 9.49
N VAL A 180 -11.95 -7.85 8.42
CA VAL A 180 -11.40 -8.06 7.08
C VAL A 180 -11.91 -6.99 6.13
N ARG A 181 -11.01 -6.49 5.28
CA ARG A 181 -11.32 -5.51 4.24
C ARG A 181 -10.67 -5.93 2.94
N GLY A 182 -11.47 -6.34 1.97
CA GLY A 182 -11.04 -6.77 0.65
C GLY A 182 -11.22 -5.71 -0.43
N PRO A 183 -10.85 -6.05 -1.67
CA PRO A 183 -11.10 -5.22 -2.84
C PRO A 183 -12.59 -5.22 -3.22
N TYR A 184 -12.99 -4.31 -4.11
CA TYR A 184 -14.34 -4.30 -4.69
C TYR A 184 -14.70 -5.70 -5.24
N LYS A 185 -15.94 -6.17 -5.02
CA LYS A 185 -16.40 -7.54 -5.36
C LYS A 185 -15.50 -8.67 -4.82
N GLY A 186 -14.74 -8.42 -3.75
CA GLY A 186 -13.72 -9.32 -3.21
C GLY A 186 -14.18 -10.28 -2.11
N GLU A 187 -15.48 -10.41 -1.83
CA GLU A 187 -16.02 -11.18 -0.69
C GLU A 187 -15.51 -12.62 -0.59
N LEU A 188 -15.31 -13.28 -1.74
CA LEU A 188 -14.74 -14.63 -1.79
C LEU A 188 -13.29 -14.67 -1.28
N LEU A 189 -12.51 -13.64 -1.59
CA LEU A 189 -11.13 -13.50 -1.11
C LEU A 189 -11.08 -13.19 0.38
N GLU A 190 -12.05 -12.41 0.88
CA GLU A 190 -12.19 -12.10 2.30
C GLU A 190 -12.48 -13.37 3.13
N LYS A 191 -13.43 -14.20 2.67
CA LYS A 191 -13.76 -15.48 3.33
C LYS A 191 -12.56 -16.40 3.43
N GLU A 192 -11.77 -16.49 2.37
CA GLU A 192 -10.56 -17.29 2.35
C GLU A 192 -9.48 -16.74 3.28
N ALA A 193 -9.31 -15.42 3.32
CA ALA A 193 -8.41 -14.76 4.25
C ALA A 193 -8.80 -15.04 5.72
N VAL A 194 -10.10 -15.00 6.05
CA VAL A 194 -10.62 -15.39 7.38
C VAL A 194 -10.26 -16.84 7.69
N ARG A 195 -10.45 -17.78 6.75
CA ARG A 195 -10.15 -19.20 6.94
C ARG A 195 -8.67 -19.43 7.26
N ILE A 196 -7.77 -18.74 6.57
CA ILE A 196 -6.32 -18.86 6.78
C ILE A 196 -5.94 -18.38 8.19
N ILE A 197 -6.47 -17.22 8.61
CA ILE A 197 -6.15 -16.61 9.90
C ILE A 197 -6.75 -17.40 11.07
N LYS A 198 -7.96 -17.96 10.93
CA LYS A 198 -8.56 -18.84 11.94
C LYS A 198 -7.77 -20.14 12.17
N LYS A 199 -6.94 -20.56 11.21
CA LYS A 199 -6.07 -21.74 11.33
C LYS A 199 -4.73 -21.44 11.99
N LEU A 200 -4.46 -20.19 12.39
CA LEU A 200 -3.21 -19.88 13.08
C LEU A 200 -3.13 -20.68 14.39
N PRO A 201 -1.94 -21.19 14.74
CA PRO A 201 -1.74 -21.84 16.03
C PRO A 201 -1.88 -20.81 17.15
N LYS A 202 -2.01 -21.33 18.37
CA LYS A 202 -2.06 -20.52 19.59
C LYS A 202 -0.74 -19.78 19.78
N PHE A 203 -0.84 -18.53 20.24
CA PHE A 203 0.31 -17.67 20.49
C PHE A 203 0.69 -17.70 21.97
N LYS A 204 1.94 -17.36 22.26
CA LYS A 204 2.30 -16.82 23.57
C LYS A 204 1.74 -15.38 23.65
N PRO A 205 0.96 -15.03 24.69
CA PRO A 205 0.34 -13.72 24.79
C PRO A 205 1.40 -12.62 24.93
N GLY A 206 1.10 -11.44 24.39
CA GLY A 206 1.94 -10.26 24.58
C GLY A 206 1.76 -9.69 25.99
N LYS A 207 2.80 -9.00 26.48
CA LYS A 207 2.77 -8.33 27.78
C LYS A 207 3.04 -6.85 27.66
N HIS A 208 2.43 -6.10 28.57
CA HIS A 208 2.64 -4.68 28.75
C HIS A 208 2.49 -4.36 30.24
N ASN A 209 3.47 -3.67 30.82
CA ASN A 209 3.57 -3.43 32.26
C ASN A 209 3.50 -4.73 33.08
N GLY A 210 4.15 -5.79 32.59
CA GLY A 210 4.17 -7.11 33.23
C GLY A 210 2.85 -7.90 33.19
N LYS A 211 1.76 -7.35 32.61
CA LYS A 211 0.46 -8.03 32.49
C LYS A 211 0.20 -8.51 31.07
N ASN A 212 -0.45 -9.67 30.92
CA ASN A 212 -0.90 -10.15 29.61
C ASN A 212 -1.99 -9.21 29.06
N VAL A 213 -1.82 -8.77 27.81
CA VAL A 213 -2.70 -7.78 27.16
C VAL A 213 -3.20 -8.29 25.82
N LYS A 214 -4.34 -7.74 25.38
CA LYS A 214 -4.89 -8.01 24.04
C LYS A 214 -4.12 -7.21 23.00
N VAL A 215 -3.50 -7.89 22.04
CA VAL A 215 -2.62 -7.25 21.04
C VAL A 215 -3.27 -7.25 19.67
N LYS A 216 -3.43 -6.06 19.09
CA LYS A 216 -3.99 -5.90 17.74
C LYS A 216 -2.89 -6.01 16.68
N TYR A 217 -3.05 -6.95 15.76
CA TYR A 217 -2.17 -7.15 14.62
C TYR A 217 -2.95 -7.11 13.29
N GLY A 218 -2.27 -6.81 12.19
CA GLY A 218 -2.89 -6.77 10.88
C GLY A 218 -1.93 -7.17 9.77
N VAL A 219 -2.40 -8.05 8.89
CA VAL A 219 -1.63 -8.64 7.80
C VAL A 219 -2.33 -8.44 6.46
N PRO A 220 -1.63 -7.90 5.44
CA PRO A 220 -2.15 -7.86 4.08
C PRO A 220 -1.89 -9.20 3.37
N ILE A 221 -2.93 -9.77 2.77
CA ILE A 221 -2.86 -10.96 1.92
C ILE A 221 -3.14 -10.53 0.48
N ASN A 222 -2.20 -10.79 -0.42
CA ASN A 222 -2.32 -10.39 -1.82
C ASN A 222 -2.79 -11.58 -2.68
N PHE A 223 -3.98 -11.47 -3.26
CA PHE A 223 -4.52 -12.42 -4.22
C PHE A 223 -4.26 -11.91 -5.63
N ARG A 224 -3.36 -12.57 -6.36
CA ARG A 224 -3.01 -12.21 -7.75
C ARG A 224 -3.08 -13.44 -8.64
N ILE A 225 -3.52 -13.24 -9.87
CA ILE A 225 -3.54 -14.29 -10.90
C ILE A 225 -2.55 -13.87 -12.00
N PRO A 226 -1.41 -14.57 -12.14
CA PRO A 226 -0.43 -14.26 -13.17
C PRO A 226 -1.06 -14.27 -14.57
N GLY A 227 -0.82 -13.19 -15.33
CA GLY A 227 -1.28 -13.07 -16.73
C GLY A 227 -2.76 -12.75 -16.94
N LYS A 228 -3.58 -12.56 -15.89
CA LYS A 228 -4.98 -12.11 -16.02
C LYS A 228 -5.17 -10.68 -15.51
N ARG A 229 -5.93 -9.85 -16.25
CA ARG A 229 -6.35 -8.52 -15.76
C ARG A 229 -7.47 -8.67 -14.72
N PRO A 230 -7.47 -7.87 -13.63
CA PRO A 230 -8.52 -7.92 -12.62
C PRO A 230 -9.87 -7.47 -13.20
N SER A 231 -10.91 -8.25 -13.00
CA SER A 231 -12.28 -7.93 -13.43
C SER A 231 -12.99 -6.94 -12.48
N ASN A 232 -12.53 -6.90 -11.23
CA ASN A 232 -13.14 -6.19 -10.13
C ASN A 232 -12.55 -4.79 -9.90
N VAL A 233 -12.04 -4.16 -10.96
CA VAL A 233 -11.65 -2.75 -10.94
C VAL A 233 -12.89 -1.92 -11.24
N LYS A 234 -13.20 -0.93 -10.39
CA LYS A 234 -14.20 0.09 -10.70
C LYS A 234 -13.74 0.81 -11.98
N ARG A 235 -14.29 0.44 -13.14
CA ARG A 235 -14.07 1.20 -14.37
C ARG A 235 -14.77 2.54 -14.19
N VAL A 236 -14.00 3.60 -14.02
CA VAL A 236 -14.52 4.96 -14.14
C VAL A 236 -15.09 5.05 -15.55
N LYS A 237 -16.42 5.23 -15.67
CA LYS A 237 -17.07 5.38 -16.98
C LYS A 237 -16.41 6.56 -17.69
N LYS A 238 -15.76 6.31 -18.83
CA LYS A 238 -15.31 7.38 -19.73
C LYS A 238 -16.55 7.83 -20.51
N ILE A 239 -17.11 8.98 -20.16
CA ILE A 239 -18.18 9.59 -20.94
C ILE A 239 -17.54 10.18 -22.21
N PRO A 240 -18.04 9.88 -23.43
CA PRO A 240 -17.59 10.55 -24.64
C PRO A 240 -17.71 12.06 -24.44
N GLU A 241 -16.62 12.77 -24.73
CA GLU A 241 -16.42 14.17 -24.36
C GLU A 241 -17.22 15.06 -25.32
N ASN A 242 -18.56 15.00 -25.26
CA ASN A 242 -19.39 16.03 -25.89
C ASN A 242 -19.23 17.30 -25.04
N THR A 243 -18.36 18.19 -25.50
CA THR A 243 -17.89 19.37 -24.78
C THR A 243 -18.97 20.42 -24.52
N LYS A 244 -20.12 20.33 -25.22
CA LYS A 244 -21.19 21.33 -25.15
C LYS A 244 -21.91 21.40 -23.81
N ASP A 245 -21.92 20.30 -23.04
CA ASP A 245 -22.67 20.21 -21.77
C ASP A 245 -21.77 20.17 -20.52
N ILE A 246 -20.47 20.46 -20.68
CA ILE A 246 -19.49 20.45 -19.58
C ILE A 246 -19.16 21.88 -19.20
N PHE A 247 -19.65 22.30 -18.04
CA PHE A 247 -19.39 23.65 -17.53
C PHE A 247 -18.13 23.68 -16.66
N GLY A 248 -17.46 24.82 -16.64
CA GLY A 248 -16.34 25.06 -15.73
C GLY A 248 -16.84 25.28 -14.30
N PHE A 249 -16.06 24.87 -13.31
CA PHE A 249 -16.40 25.02 -11.89
C PHE A 249 -16.80 26.45 -11.47
N LYS A 250 -16.24 27.48 -12.12
CA LYS A 250 -16.55 28.90 -11.84
C LYS A 250 -17.82 29.42 -12.54
N SER A 251 -18.40 28.65 -13.46
CA SER A 251 -19.48 29.10 -14.37
C SER A 251 -20.88 28.59 -14.00
N VAL A 252 -20.99 27.91 -12.86
CA VAL A 252 -22.24 27.33 -12.34
C VAL A 252 -22.70 28.09 -11.11
N ASP A 253 -24.02 28.12 -10.91
CA ASP A 253 -24.63 28.87 -9.81
C ASP A 253 -24.42 28.14 -8.48
N SER A 254 -24.53 26.80 -8.49
CA SER A 254 -24.14 25.95 -7.37
C SER A 254 -23.14 24.88 -7.82
N VAL A 255 -22.02 24.80 -7.10
CA VAL A 255 -21.00 23.78 -7.34
C VAL A 255 -21.42 22.42 -6.79
N PRO A 256 -20.79 21.32 -7.23
CA PRO A 256 -20.99 20.03 -6.57
C PRO A 256 -20.60 20.10 -5.09
N LEU A 257 -21.40 19.51 -4.21
CA LEU A 257 -21.17 19.56 -2.76
C LEU A 257 -21.02 18.17 -2.16
N PHE A 258 -20.17 18.03 -1.15
CA PHE A 258 -20.18 16.83 -0.30
C PHE A 258 -21.48 16.76 0.50
N SER A 259 -21.87 15.57 0.97
CA SER A 259 -23.05 15.38 1.81
C SER A 259 -23.03 16.30 3.03
N ASP A 260 -21.84 16.51 3.60
CA ASP A 260 -21.61 17.16 4.89
C ASP A 260 -21.44 18.69 4.76
N CYS A 261 -21.68 19.26 3.59
CA CYS A 261 -21.61 20.71 3.36
C CYS A 261 -22.92 21.41 3.73
N ASN A 262 -22.88 22.23 4.79
CA ASN A 262 -24.01 23.00 5.32
C ASN A 262 -23.77 24.53 5.32
N SER A 263 -22.64 25.03 4.82
CA SER A 263 -22.34 26.47 4.86
C SER A 263 -23.01 27.25 3.73
N LYS A 264 -23.26 28.55 3.98
CA LYS A 264 -23.83 29.49 3.00
C LYS A 264 -22.99 29.62 1.73
N ASP A 265 -21.65 29.55 1.85
CA ASP A 265 -20.73 29.62 0.72
C ASP A 265 -20.42 28.24 0.14
N SER A 266 -21.11 27.89 -0.95
CA SER A 266 -21.01 26.58 -1.59
C SER A 266 -19.61 26.26 -2.15
N GLN A 267 -18.91 27.25 -2.72
CA GLN A 267 -17.56 27.06 -3.29
C GLN A 267 -16.49 26.82 -2.22
N SER A 268 -16.50 27.62 -1.15
CA SER A 268 -15.55 27.48 -0.05
C SER A 268 -15.70 26.13 0.64
N CYS A 269 -16.94 25.70 0.89
CA CYS A 269 -17.21 24.40 1.50
C CYS A 269 -16.64 23.23 0.69
N PHE A 270 -16.88 23.25 -0.63
CA PHE A 270 -16.35 22.22 -1.51
C PHE A 270 -14.82 22.14 -1.43
N ASN A 271 -14.13 23.28 -1.56
CA ASN A 271 -12.67 23.30 -1.55
C ASN A 271 -12.10 22.82 -0.20
N VAL A 272 -12.72 23.17 0.93
CA VAL A 272 -12.30 22.72 2.26
C VAL A 272 -12.47 21.20 2.41
N GLN A 273 -13.66 20.67 2.10
CA GLN A 273 -13.92 19.24 2.23
C GLN A 273 -13.12 18.41 1.23
N PHE A 274 -12.96 18.91 0.01
CA PHE A 274 -12.12 18.29 -1.00
C PHE A 274 -10.66 18.22 -0.55
N SER A 275 -10.10 19.33 -0.05
CA SER A 275 -8.74 19.37 0.48
C SER A 275 -8.57 18.40 1.67
N LYS A 276 -9.57 18.34 2.56
CA LYS A 276 -9.59 17.37 3.66
C LYS A 276 -9.57 15.92 3.14
N PHE A 277 -10.44 15.58 2.19
CA PHE A 277 -10.51 14.25 1.59
C PHE A 277 -9.18 13.86 0.94
N ILE A 278 -8.58 14.76 0.16
CA ILE A 278 -7.28 14.52 -0.46
C ILE A 278 -6.24 14.28 0.63
N ASN A 279 -6.12 15.15 1.63
CA ASN A 279 -5.11 15.01 2.70
C ASN A 279 -5.26 13.72 3.51
N GLU A 280 -6.48 13.29 3.80
CA GLU A 280 -6.76 12.05 4.54
C GLU A 280 -6.40 10.79 3.72
N ASN A 281 -6.63 10.83 2.41
CA ASN A 281 -6.39 9.70 1.51
C ASN A 281 -5.04 9.77 0.78
N PHE A 282 -4.32 10.88 0.91
CA PHE A 282 -3.05 11.10 0.24
C PHE A 282 -2.02 10.07 0.71
N ALA A 283 -1.37 9.42 -0.25
CA ALA A 283 -0.31 8.47 0.00
C ALA A 283 0.75 8.61 -1.07
N TYR A 284 1.94 9.05 -0.65
CA TYR A 284 3.08 9.13 -1.56
C TYR A 284 3.53 7.71 -1.96
N PRO A 285 3.53 7.36 -3.25
CA PRO A 285 3.93 6.02 -3.70
C PRO A 285 5.38 5.69 -3.33
N GLU A 286 5.60 4.53 -2.73
CA GLU A 286 6.94 4.10 -2.29
C GLU A 286 7.94 4.01 -3.46
N GLU A 287 7.47 3.61 -4.65
CA GLU A 287 8.28 3.59 -5.86
C GLU A 287 8.77 4.98 -6.27
N ALA A 288 7.89 5.99 -6.12
CA ALA A 288 8.24 7.37 -6.39
C ALA A 288 9.21 7.92 -5.34
N LYS A 289 9.08 7.52 -4.07
CA LYS A 289 10.06 7.87 -3.02
C LYS A 289 11.45 7.32 -3.31
N LYS A 290 11.54 6.02 -3.63
CA LYS A 290 12.83 5.36 -3.93
C LYS A 290 13.54 5.99 -5.12
N LYS A 291 12.77 6.44 -6.11
CA LYS A 291 13.27 7.08 -7.32
C LYS A 291 13.38 8.61 -7.20
N ASN A 292 13.12 9.18 -6.01
CA ASN A 292 13.10 10.62 -5.75
C ASN A 292 12.25 11.42 -6.76
N ILE A 293 11.18 10.83 -7.29
CA ILE A 293 10.30 11.46 -8.28
C ILE A 293 9.38 12.42 -7.56
N GLN A 294 9.51 13.71 -7.84
CA GLN A 294 8.72 14.81 -7.26
C GLN A 294 8.11 15.67 -8.37
N GLY A 295 7.14 16.50 -8.02
CA GLY A 295 6.65 17.56 -8.91
C GLY A 295 5.16 17.84 -8.80
N LYS A 296 4.72 18.81 -9.59
CA LYS A 296 3.33 19.25 -9.64
C LYS A 296 2.53 18.39 -10.61
N VAL A 297 1.52 17.70 -10.11
CA VAL A 297 0.58 16.91 -10.90
C VAL A 297 -0.76 17.63 -10.94
N THR A 298 -1.29 17.88 -12.12
CA THR A 298 -2.62 18.47 -12.29
C THR A 298 -3.63 17.35 -12.53
N ALA A 299 -4.59 17.20 -11.63
CA ALA A 299 -5.72 16.31 -11.84
C ALA A 299 -6.96 17.07 -12.28
N SER A 300 -7.74 16.43 -13.14
CA SER A 300 -9.04 16.90 -13.59
C SER A 300 -10.03 15.75 -13.60
N PHE A 301 -11.28 16.04 -13.28
CA PHE A 301 -12.38 15.10 -13.35
C PHE A 301 -13.68 15.84 -13.66
N ILE A 302 -14.69 15.09 -14.07
CA ILE A 302 -16.03 15.60 -14.32
C ILE A 302 -16.96 15.04 -13.26
N VAL A 303 -17.79 15.89 -12.68
CA VAL A 303 -18.93 15.45 -11.87
C VAL A 303 -20.14 15.41 -12.79
N ASP A 304 -20.78 14.24 -12.89
CA ASP A 304 -21.97 14.03 -13.70
C ASP A 304 -23.22 14.68 -13.05
N THR A 305 -24.31 14.76 -13.80
CA THR A 305 -25.65 15.20 -13.35
C THR A 305 -26.20 14.38 -12.17
N ASN A 306 -25.72 13.16 -11.99
CA ASN A 306 -26.03 12.29 -10.86
C ASN A 306 -25.15 12.55 -9.64
N GLY A 307 -24.07 13.33 -9.78
CA GLY A 307 -23.08 13.55 -8.72
C GLY A 307 -21.96 12.51 -8.67
N ASP A 308 -21.92 11.61 -9.65
CA ASP A 308 -20.86 10.60 -9.79
C ASP A 308 -19.64 11.19 -10.51
N ILE A 309 -18.44 10.72 -10.16
CA ILE A 309 -17.19 11.24 -10.73
C ILE A 309 -16.80 10.38 -11.92
N VAL A 310 -16.55 11.04 -13.04
CA VAL A 310 -16.23 10.46 -14.33
C VAL A 310 -15.06 11.19 -14.98
N ASN A 311 -14.45 10.60 -16.01
CA ASN A 311 -13.35 11.20 -16.78
C ASN A 311 -12.18 11.73 -15.93
N ILE A 312 -11.76 10.97 -14.92
CA ILE A 312 -10.58 11.31 -14.11
C ILE A 312 -9.33 11.25 -15.00
N ARG A 313 -8.57 12.35 -15.05
CA ARG A 313 -7.29 12.48 -15.76
C ARG A 313 -6.29 13.14 -14.81
N ALA A 314 -5.08 12.63 -14.76
CA ALA A 314 -3.96 13.27 -14.08
C ALA A 314 -2.84 13.47 -15.10
N LYS A 315 -2.19 14.63 -15.05
CA LYS A 315 -1.05 14.98 -15.91
C LYS A 315 0.04 15.57 -15.03
N GLY A 316 1.18 14.88 -14.96
CA GLY A 316 2.35 15.24 -14.18
C GLY A 316 3.54 15.67 -15.04
N PRO A 317 4.72 15.85 -14.41
CA PRO A 317 5.98 16.03 -15.12
C PRO A 317 6.37 14.74 -15.87
N GLU A 318 7.33 14.85 -16.80
CA GLU A 318 7.83 13.71 -17.55
C GLU A 318 8.36 12.60 -16.61
N GLY A 319 8.01 11.34 -16.90
CA GLY A 319 8.29 10.20 -16.01
C GLY A 319 7.42 10.13 -14.74
N GLY A 320 6.51 11.08 -14.53
CA GLY A 320 5.63 11.18 -13.36
C GLY A 320 4.42 10.25 -13.34
N LYS A 321 4.34 9.25 -14.24
CA LYS A 321 3.17 8.36 -14.38
C LYS A 321 2.78 7.66 -13.07
N ILE A 322 3.76 7.33 -12.23
CA ILE A 322 3.54 6.74 -10.90
C ILE A 322 2.72 7.69 -10.00
N LEU A 323 3.00 9.00 -10.08
CA LEU A 323 2.27 10.03 -9.33
C LEU A 323 0.86 10.24 -9.92
N GLU A 324 0.73 10.17 -11.24
CA GLU A 324 -0.57 10.26 -11.93
C GLU A 324 -1.49 9.11 -11.53
N ASP A 325 -1.01 7.87 -11.61
CA ASP A 325 -1.77 6.66 -11.25
C ASP A 325 -2.21 6.69 -9.78
N ALA A 326 -1.34 7.17 -8.88
CA ALA A 326 -1.66 7.33 -7.47
C ALA A 326 -2.80 8.32 -7.24
N LEU A 327 -2.77 9.46 -7.95
CA LEU A 327 -3.80 10.48 -7.84
C LEU A 327 -5.14 10.01 -8.44
N VAL A 328 -5.11 9.31 -9.57
CA VAL A 328 -6.30 8.67 -10.15
C VAL A 328 -6.92 7.67 -9.17
N SER A 329 -6.09 6.88 -8.49
CA SER A 329 -6.56 5.93 -7.48
C SER A 329 -7.27 6.62 -6.31
N ILE A 330 -6.73 7.73 -5.79
CA ILE A 330 -7.36 8.50 -4.70
C ILE A 330 -8.72 9.04 -5.15
N LEU A 331 -8.77 9.66 -6.33
CA LEU A 331 -9.99 10.27 -6.87
C LEU A 331 -11.06 9.23 -7.20
N SER A 332 -10.67 8.01 -7.59
CA SER A 332 -11.63 6.92 -7.83
C SER A 332 -12.36 6.44 -6.57
N GLY A 333 -11.84 6.78 -5.38
CA GLY A 333 -12.43 6.47 -4.08
C GLY A 333 -13.33 7.56 -3.49
N MET A 334 -13.50 8.69 -4.19
CA MET A 334 -14.26 9.83 -3.67
C MET A 334 -15.77 9.50 -3.60
N PRO A 335 -16.48 9.93 -2.54
CA PRO A 335 -17.90 9.68 -2.38
C PRO A 335 -18.73 10.41 -3.44
N LYS A 336 -19.98 9.97 -3.59
CA LYS A 336 -20.95 10.60 -4.46
C LYS A 336 -21.27 12.01 -3.96
N LEU A 337 -21.22 12.99 -4.87
CA LEU A 337 -21.47 14.39 -4.56
C LEU A 337 -22.93 14.75 -4.83
N LYS A 338 -23.40 15.84 -4.23
CA LYS A 338 -24.60 16.55 -4.70
C LYS A 338 -24.25 17.21 -6.05
N PRO A 339 -25.14 17.14 -7.06
CA PRO A 339 -24.85 17.64 -8.40
C PRO A 339 -24.76 19.17 -8.45
N ALA A 340 -24.07 19.69 -9.47
CA ALA A 340 -24.02 21.12 -9.74
C ALA A 340 -25.31 21.61 -10.39
N ILE A 341 -25.68 22.87 -10.12
CA ILE A 341 -26.86 23.52 -10.69
C ILE A 341 -26.42 24.76 -11.47
N ARG A 342 -26.96 24.92 -12.68
CA ARG A 342 -26.84 26.12 -13.49
C ARG A 342 -28.22 26.45 -14.07
N LYS A 343 -28.70 27.66 -13.87
CA LYS A 343 -30.04 28.14 -14.24
C LYS A 343 -31.16 27.18 -13.79
N GLY A 344 -31.04 26.64 -12.57
CA GLY A 344 -32.00 25.67 -12.02
C GLY A 344 -31.89 24.24 -12.57
N VAL A 345 -31.02 23.97 -13.55
CA VAL A 345 -30.85 22.64 -14.16
C VAL A 345 -29.60 21.96 -13.63
N ARG A 346 -29.65 20.64 -13.42
CA ARG A 346 -28.48 19.84 -13.06
C ARG A 346 -27.54 19.71 -14.24
N VAL A 347 -26.27 20.05 -14.05
CA VAL A 347 -25.30 20.08 -15.15
C VAL A 347 -24.00 19.35 -14.81
N LYS A 348 -23.27 18.93 -15.84
CA LYS A 348 -21.95 18.33 -15.68
C LYS A 348 -20.91 19.42 -15.47
N VAL A 349 -20.01 19.22 -14.52
CA VAL A 349 -18.99 20.21 -14.19
C VAL A 349 -17.61 19.60 -14.21
N ARG A 350 -16.68 20.25 -14.91
CA ARG A 350 -15.26 19.91 -14.88
C ARG A 350 -14.56 20.66 -13.75
N TYR A 351 -13.90 19.91 -12.88
CA TYR A 351 -13.02 20.44 -11.85
C TYR A 351 -11.57 20.05 -12.16
N SER A 352 -10.65 20.98 -11.95
CA SER A 352 -9.22 20.78 -12.15
C SER A 352 -8.47 21.41 -10.99
N PHE A 353 -7.50 20.68 -10.44
CA PHE A 353 -6.75 21.12 -9.28
C PHE A 353 -5.31 20.58 -9.35
N PRO A 354 -4.31 21.40 -8.97
CA PRO A 354 -2.94 20.95 -8.85
C PRO A 354 -2.69 20.31 -7.48
N ILE A 355 -1.96 19.20 -7.46
CA ILE A 355 -1.30 18.67 -6.25
C ILE A 355 0.21 18.78 -6.44
N ASN A 356 0.91 19.25 -5.42
CA ASN A 356 2.37 19.20 -5.39
C ASN A 356 2.84 17.96 -4.62
N PHE A 357 3.59 17.08 -5.30
CA PHE A 357 4.27 15.95 -4.67
C PHE A 357 5.70 16.39 -4.32
N ALA A 358 5.91 16.73 -3.05
CA ALA A 358 7.23 17.05 -2.52
C ALA A 358 7.63 16.02 -1.45
N LEU A 359 8.89 15.58 -1.45
CA LEU A 359 9.46 14.86 -0.30
C LEU A 359 10.06 15.91 0.62
N ASN A 360 9.59 15.95 1.86
CA ASN A 360 10.29 16.70 2.90
C ASN A 360 11.65 16.03 3.12
N LYS A 361 12.73 16.80 3.01
CA LYS A 361 14.08 16.35 3.30
C LYS A 361 14.26 16.11 4.79
#